data_AF-A0A2R8B986-F1
#
_entry.id   AF-A0A2R8B986-F1
#
_cell.length_a   1.000
_cell.length_b   1.000
_cell.length_c   1.000
_cell.angle_alpha   90.00
_cell.angle_beta   90.00
_cell.angle_gamma   90.00
#
_symmetry.space_group_name_H-M   'P 1'
#
loop_
_entity.id
_entity.type
_entity.pdbx_description
1 polymer ?
#
loop_
_entity_poly.entity_id
_entity_poly.type
_entity_poly.pdbx_seq_one_letter_code
_entity_poly.pdbx_strand_id
1 'polypeptide(L)'
;MSGCVRLLDCRQLTELTLVISSQARQAILERLFHRNSVRRAMGARPLNIPEAYKRKVMMLMTQEYEALLEPYLSDAFAAADWPSGFAPRLLLAVKLHRGAVRLLNAEMGISDPRTKNPDMVKMMDRHAPCAEVTNYIRTNL
;
A
#
# COMPACT_ATOMS: atom_id res chain seq x y z
N MET A 1 20.70 37.14 -9.67
CA MET A 1 19.37 36.50 -9.85
C MET A 1 19.48 35.51 -10.99
N SER A 2 19.55 34.21 -10.72
CA SER A 2 19.43 33.20 -11.78
C SER A 2 18.93 31.87 -11.21
N GLY A 3 17.70 31.52 -11.61
CA GLY A 3 17.23 30.16 -11.88
C GLY A 3 17.43 29.07 -10.83
N CYS A 4 16.71 29.12 -9.72
CA CYS A 4 16.49 27.95 -8.85
C CYS A 4 15.02 27.54 -8.96
N VAL A 5 14.65 26.86 -10.05
CA VAL A 5 13.28 26.37 -10.29
C VAL A 5 13.36 24.94 -10.83
N ARG A 6 12.83 23.98 -10.06
CA ARG A 6 12.45 22.59 -10.40
C ARG A 6 13.52 21.49 -10.41
N LEU A 7 14.20 21.27 -9.28
CA LEU A 7 14.83 19.97 -8.99
C LEU A 7 13.98 19.06 -8.07
N LEU A 8 12.74 19.44 -7.76
CA LEU A 8 11.88 18.71 -6.81
C LEU A 8 11.00 17.61 -7.44
N ASP A 9 10.90 17.47 -8.77
CA ASP A 9 9.93 16.54 -9.39
C ASP A 9 10.54 15.29 -10.07
N CYS A 10 11.84 15.24 -10.33
CA CYS A 10 12.41 14.09 -11.08
C CYS A 10 12.56 12.81 -10.25
N ARG A 11 12.77 12.92 -8.93
CA ARG A 11 12.96 11.77 -8.03
C ARG A 11 11.64 11.05 -7.73
N GLN A 12 10.56 11.80 -7.52
CA GLN A 12 9.22 11.24 -7.33
C GLN A 12 8.73 10.53 -8.58
N LEU A 13 9.02 11.06 -9.78
CA LEU A 13 8.63 10.42 -11.04
C LEU A 13 9.38 9.11 -11.30
N THR A 14 10.63 8.97 -10.83
CA THR A 14 11.42 7.73 -10.93
C THR A 14 10.99 6.68 -9.90
N GLU A 15 10.70 7.08 -8.67
CA GLU A 15 10.11 6.20 -7.63
C GLU A 15 8.74 5.66 -8.07
N LEU A 16 7.91 6.50 -8.72
CA LEU A 16 6.58 6.09 -9.20
C LEU A 16 6.65 5.03 -10.32
N THR A 17 7.68 5.09 -11.19
CA THR A 17 7.86 4.12 -12.29
C THR A 17 8.33 2.74 -11.82
N LEU A 18 8.88 2.64 -10.62
CA LEU A 18 9.43 1.38 -10.13
C LEU A 18 8.34 0.38 -9.73
N VAL A 19 7.19 0.87 -9.24
CA VAL A 19 6.11 0.03 -8.71
C VAL A 19 5.11 -0.40 -9.79
N ILE A 20 4.88 0.42 -10.81
CA ILE A 20 3.97 0.08 -11.93
C ILE A 20 4.64 0.35 -13.27
N SER A 21 4.62 -0.65 -14.15
CA SER A 21 5.11 -0.56 -15.52
C SER A 21 4.36 0.48 -16.38
N SER A 22 5.07 1.04 -17.36
CA SER A 22 4.48 1.92 -18.37
C SER A 22 3.32 1.26 -19.13
N GLN A 23 3.41 -0.04 -19.39
CA GLN A 23 2.36 -0.82 -20.05
C GLN A 23 1.08 -0.89 -19.22
N ALA A 24 1.19 -1.11 -17.90
CA ALA A 24 0.03 -1.16 -17.03
C ALA A 24 -0.66 0.21 -16.92
N ARG A 25 0.11 1.31 -16.90
CA ARG A 25 -0.42 2.68 -16.97
C ARG A 25 -1.17 2.93 -18.28
N GLN A 26 -0.61 2.50 -19.41
CA GLN A 26 -1.24 2.62 -20.72
C GLN A 26 -2.55 1.84 -20.78
N ALA A 27 -2.55 0.60 -20.29
CA ALA A 27 -3.76 -0.24 -20.25
C ALA A 27 -4.89 0.39 -19.40
N ILE A 28 -4.55 1.05 -18.28
CA ILE A 28 -5.54 1.79 -17.48
C ILE A 28 -6.15 2.92 -18.31
N LEU A 29 -5.32 3.68 -19.02
CA LEU A 29 -5.76 4.84 -19.79
C LEU A 29 -6.67 4.42 -20.96
N GLU A 30 -6.27 3.42 -21.73
CA GLU A 30 -7.06 2.86 -22.84
C GLU A 30 -8.43 2.37 -22.36
N ARG A 31 -8.44 1.65 -21.23
CA ARG A 31 -9.69 1.16 -20.63
C ARG A 31 -10.61 2.32 -20.20
N LEU A 32 -10.05 3.43 -19.73
CA LEU A 32 -10.83 4.62 -19.40
C LEU A 32 -11.39 5.31 -20.64
N PHE A 33 -10.62 5.44 -21.71
CA PHE A 33 -11.11 5.98 -22.98
C PHE A 33 -12.22 5.13 -23.57
N HIS A 34 -12.04 3.80 -23.60
CA HIS A 34 -13.07 2.87 -24.06
C HIS A 34 -14.35 2.97 -23.23
N ARG A 35 -14.26 3.02 -21.88
CA ARG A 35 -15.45 3.22 -21.05
C ARG A 35 -16.13 4.56 -21.32
N ASN A 36 -15.37 5.61 -21.63
CA ASN A 36 -15.93 6.92 -21.91
C ASN A 36 -16.64 6.96 -23.27
N SER A 37 -16.12 6.27 -24.29
CA SER A 37 -16.79 6.16 -25.59
C SER A 37 -18.12 5.42 -25.47
N VAL A 38 -18.16 4.32 -24.72
CA VAL A 38 -19.40 3.58 -24.42
C VAL A 38 -20.41 4.46 -23.69
N ARG A 39 -19.98 5.23 -22.69
CA ARG A 39 -20.87 6.16 -21.96
C ARG A 39 -21.46 7.23 -22.87
N ARG A 40 -20.66 7.81 -23.77
CA ARG A 40 -21.13 8.78 -24.76
C ARG A 40 -22.17 8.17 -25.69
N ALA A 41 -21.93 6.94 -26.18
CA ALA A 41 -22.88 6.23 -27.04
C ALA A 41 -24.23 5.97 -26.35
N MET A 42 -24.23 5.78 -25.02
CA MET A 42 -25.44 5.59 -24.22
C MET A 42 -26.07 6.89 -23.69
N GLY A 43 -25.60 8.07 -24.12
CA GLY A 43 -26.08 9.37 -23.61
C GLY A 43 -25.76 9.63 -22.13
N ALA A 44 -24.87 8.84 -21.52
CA ALA A 44 -24.48 9.01 -20.13
C ALA A 44 -23.40 10.09 -19.96
N ARG A 45 -23.38 10.75 -18.79
CA ARG A 45 -22.37 11.75 -18.45
C ARG A 45 -20.94 11.17 -18.60
N PRO A 46 -20.02 11.86 -19.28
CA PRO A 46 -18.65 11.39 -19.45
C PRO A 46 -17.89 11.35 -18.12
N LEU A 47 -16.88 10.47 -18.07
CA LEU A 47 -15.97 10.38 -16.94
C LEU A 47 -14.96 11.53 -16.96
N ASN A 48 -14.60 12.03 -15.78
CA ASN A 48 -13.39 12.81 -15.60
C ASN A 48 -12.18 11.85 -15.67
N ILE A 49 -11.60 11.72 -16.86
CA ILE A 49 -10.51 10.78 -17.14
C ILE A 49 -9.27 11.08 -16.28
N PRO A 50 -8.76 12.33 -16.18
CA PRO A 50 -7.61 12.62 -15.33
C PRO A 50 -7.77 12.13 -13.88
N GLU A 51 -8.92 12.40 -13.27
CA GLU A 51 -9.18 12.01 -11.88
C GLU A 51 -9.40 10.50 -11.73
N ALA A 52 -10.09 9.86 -12.68
CA ALA A 52 -10.27 8.42 -12.68
C ALA A 52 -8.94 7.67 -12.90
N TYR A 53 -8.07 8.22 -13.74
CA TYR A 53 -6.74 7.68 -14.02
C TYR A 53 -5.85 7.74 -12.78
N LYS A 54 -5.72 8.92 -12.15
CA LYS A 54 -4.94 9.08 -10.91
C LYS A 54 -5.37 8.10 -9.84
N ARG A 55 -6.68 7.98 -9.58
CA ARG A 55 -7.21 7.04 -8.58
C ARG A 55 -6.89 5.58 -8.92
N LYS A 56 -7.02 5.17 -10.18
CA LYS A 56 -6.70 3.81 -10.61
C LYS A 56 -5.22 3.48 -10.51
N VAL A 57 -4.35 4.42 -10.90
CA VAL A 57 -2.91 4.28 -10.75
C VAL A 57 -2.54 4.16 -9.28
N MET A 58 -3.02 5.05 -8.40
CA MET A 58 -2.73 4.97 -6.96
C MET A 58 -3.21 3.67 -6.32
N MET A 59 -4.39 3.18 -6.71
CA MET A 59 -4.92 1.90 -6.23
C MET A 59 -4.02 0.73 -6.64
N LEU A 60 -3.62 0.67 -7.92
CA LEU A 60 -2.71 -0.37 -8.40
C LEU A 60 -1.33 -0.24 -7.72
N MET A 61 -0.85 0.98 -7.49
CA MET A 61 0.47 1.21 -6.87
C MET A 61 0.48 0.68 -5.45
N THR A 62 -0.60 0.95 -4.71
CA THR A 62 -0.77 0.47 -3.35
C THR A 62 -0.78 -1.06 -3.33
N GLN A 63 -1.50 -1.68 -4.26
CA GLN A 63 -1.60 -3.14 -4.34
C GLN A 63 -0.24 -3.80 -4.65
N GLU A 64 0.48 -3.30 -5.64
CA GLU A 64 1.80 -3.84 -5.99
C GLU A 64 2.82 -3.61 -4.86
N TYR A 65 2.78 -2.43 -4.23
CA TYR A 65 3.62 -2.14 -3.06
C TYR A 65 3.32 -3.08 -1.89
N GLU A 66 2.04 -3.32 -1.58
CA GLU A 66 1.64 -4.26 -0.53
C GLU A 66 2.12 -5.69 -0.83
N ALA A 67 2.04 -6.13 -2.09
CA ALA A 67 2.56 -7.43 -2.51
C ALA A 67 4.08 -7.53 -2.34
N LEU A 68 4.82 -6.46 -2.62
CA LEU A 68 6.28 -6.39 -2.38
C LEU A 68 6.63 -6.35 -0.90
N LEU A 69 5.80 -5.72 -0.07
CA LEU A 69 6.02 -5.58 1.37
C LEU A 69 5.68 -6.87 2.15
N GLU A 70 4.72 -7.66 1.66
CA GLU A 70 4.23 -8.90 2.29
C GLU A 70 5.33 -9.86 2.76
N PRO A 71 6.36 -10.23 1.96
CA PRO A 71 7.41 -11.14 2.43
C PRO A 71 8.19 -10.56 3.62
N TYR A 72 8.55 -9.26 3.58
CA TYR A 72 9.25 -8.59 4.68
C TYR A 72 8.41 -8.56 5.96
N LEU A 73 7.08 -8.40 5.83
CA LEU A 73 6.18 -8.48 6.97
C LEU A 73 6.09 -9.89 7.53
N SER A 74 5.95 -10.89 6.67
CA SER A 74 5.89 -12.30 7.09
C SER A 74 7.14 -12.69 7.88
N ASP A 75 8.32 -12.37 7.36
CA ASP A 75 9.59 -12.69 8.00
C ASP A 75 9.77 -11.94 9.33
N ALA A 76 9.45 -10.64 9.36
CA ALA A 76 9.56 -9.83 10.56
C ALA A 76 8.59 -10.29 11.67
N PHE A 77 7.37 -10.68 11.32
CA PHE A 77 6.36 -11.14 12.28
C PHE A 77 6.62 -12.56 12.77
N ALA A 78 7.13 -13.44 11.90
CA ALA A 78 7.50 -14.80 12.26
C ALA A 78 8.73 -14.86 13.18
N ALA A 79 9.70 -13.97 12.98
CA ALA A 79 10.92 -13.91 13.80
C ALA A 79 10.75 -13.18 15.14
N ALA A 80 9.57 -12.60 15.41
CA ALA A 80 9.36 -11.79 16.59
C ALA A 80 8.87 -12.61 17.80
N ASP A 81 9.44 -12.35 18.97
CA ASP A 81 8.93 -12.84 20.24
C ASP A 81 7.72 -12.00 20.68
N TRP A 82 6.53 -12.59 20.63
CA TRP A 82 5.28 -11.88 20.90
C TRP A 82 5.00 -11.77 22.41
N PRO A 83 4.86 -10.55 22.97
CA PRO A 83 4.53 -10.36 24.37
C PRO A 83 3.09 -10.79 24.67
N SER A 84 2.80 -11.10 25.94
CA SER A 84 1.43 -11.30 26.40
C SER A 84 0.67 -9.97 26.48
N GLY A 85 -0.61 -9.99 26.13
CA GLY A 85 -1.50 -8.82 26.18
C GLY A 85 -1.57 -8.01 24.88
N PHE A 86 -2.72 -7.38 24.64
CA PHE A 86 -3.02 -6.73 23.36
C PHE A 86 -2.16 -5.48 23.09
N ALA A 87 -2.07 -4.56 24.05
CA ALA A 87 -1.33 -3.31 23.91
C ALA A 87 0.16 -3.50 23.54
N PRO A 88 0.94 -4.34 24.23
CA PRO A 88 2.34 -4.55 23.85
C PRO A 88 2.50 -5.29 22.51
N ARG A 89 1.56 -6.18 22.14
CA ARG A 89 1.55 -6.82 20.81
C ARG A 89 1.29 -5.80 19.71
N LEU A 90 0.37 -4.87 19.91
CA LEU A 90 0.08 -3.80 18.94
C LEU A 90 1.29 -2.88 18.73
N LEU A 91 1.96 -2.49 19.81
CA LEU A 91 3.19 -1.69 19.72
C LEU A 91 4.32 -2.42 18.99
N LEU A 92 4.48 -3.73 19.26
CA LEU A 92 5.44 -4.57 18.55
C LEU A 92 5.09 -4.65 17.05
N ALA A 93 3.84 -4.92 16.70
CA ALA A 93 3.39 -4.98 15.32
C ALA A 93 3.69 -3.68 14.55
N VAL A 94 3.44 -2.51 15.17
CA VAL A 94 3.78 -1.21 14.57
C VAL A 94 5.28 -1.08 14.34
N LYS A 95 6.11 -1.53 15.29
CA LYS A 95 7.57 -1.51 15.17
C LYS A 95 8.05 -2.44 14.05
N LEU A 96 7.52 -3.65 13.96
CA LEU A 96 7.85 -4.64 12.92
C LEU A 96 7.46 -4.12 11.53
N HIS A 97 6.25 -3.58 11.37
CA HIS A 97 5.81 -2.96 10.12
C HIS A 97 6.72 -1.81 9.70
N ARG A 98 7.07 -0.90 10.61
CA ARG A 98 8.05 0.18 10.32
C ARG A 98 9.45 -0.36 9.99
N GLY A 99 9.82 -1.50 10.55
CA GLY A 99 11.05 -2.23 10.18
C GLY A 99 10.99 -2.71 8.74
N ALA A 100 9.95 -3.47 8.39
CA ALA A 100 9.73 -4.02 7.06
C ALA A 100 9.70 -2.94 5.97
N VAL A 101 8.97 -1.84 6.20
CA VAL A 101 8.94 -0.70 5.25
C VAL A 101 10.32 -0.08 5.05
N ARG A 102 11.11 0.07 6.12
CA ARG A 102 12.48 0.61 6.01
C ARG A 102 13.40 -0.34 5.26
N LEU A 103 13.27 -1.65 5.46
CA LEU A 103 14.05 -2.66 4.74
C LEU A 103 13.71 -2.65 3.25
N LEU A 104 12.42 -2.71 2.90
CA LEU A 104 11.97 -2.63 1.51
C LEU A 104 12.48 -1.36 0.83
N ASN A 105 12.41 -0.22 1.50
CA ASN A 105 12.92 1.04 0.94
C ASN A 105 14.45 1.03 0.80
N ALA A 106 15.19 0.43 1.75
CA ALA A 106 16.64 0.36 1.69
C ALA A 106 17.13 -0.56 0.55
N GLU A 107 16.43 -1.67 0.29
CA GLU A 107 16.81 -2.65 -0.73
C GLU A 107 16.33 -2.26 -2.13
N MET A 108 15.09 -1.77 -2.25
CA MET A 108 14.44 -1.53 -3.54
C MET A 108 14.34 -0.05 -3.91
N GLY A 109 14.61 0.87 -2.96
CA GLY A 109 14.44 2.31 -3.17
C GLY A 109 12.98 2.74 -3.34
N ILE A 110 12.03 1.92 -2.88
CA ILE A 110 10.59 2.16 -3.04
C ILE A 110 10.03 2.80 -1.76
N SER A 111 9.54 4.04 -1.90
CA SER A 111 8.80 4.75 -0.86
C SER A 111 7.37 4.23 -0.73
N ASP A 112 6.80 4.26 0.48
CA ASP A 112 5.41 3.86 0.74
C ASP A 112 4.42 4.81 0.02
N PRO A 113 3.64 4.33 -0.97
CA PRO A 113 2.70 5.16 -1.72
C PRO A 113 1.37 5.37 -0.99
N ARG A 114 1.16 4.73 0.18
CA ARG A 114 -0.11 4.78 0.91
C ARG A 114 -0.29 6.12 1.60
N THR A 115 -1.49 6.67 1.47
CA THR A 115 -1.88 7.91 2.16
C THR A 115 -2.52 7.66 3.52
N LYS A 116 -2.92 6.42 3.81
CA LYS A 116 -3.55 6.01 5.06
C LYS A 116 -2.64 5.06 5.80
N ASN A 117 -2.68 5.15 7.13
CA ASN A 117 -2.00 4.18 7.98
C ASN A 117 -2.60 2.78 7.76
N PRO A 118 -1.75 1.74 7.76
CA PRO A 118 -2.22 0.37 7.70
C PRO A 118 -3.05 0.02 8.93
N ASP A 119 -4.04 -0.85 8.72
CA ASP A 119 -4.81 -1.45 9.81
C ASP A 119 -3.95 -2.50 10.51
N MET A 120 -3.31 -2.08 11.60
CA MET A 120 -2.37 -2.92 12.35
C MET A 120 -3.04 -4.14 12.98
N VAL A 121 -4.33 -4.05 13.32
CA VAL A 121 -5.07 -5.18 13.91
C VAL A 121 -5.24 -6.27 12.85
N LYS A 122 -5.71 -5.90 11.65
CA LYS A 122 -5.81 -6.85 10.54
C LYS A 122 -4.46 -7.45 10.14
N MET A 123 -3.40 -6.67 10.23
CA MET A 123 -2.04 -7.14 9.94
C MET A 123 -1.56 -8.16 10.99
N MET A 124 -1.84 -7.91 12.27
CA MET A 124 -1.58 -8.88 13.33
C MET A 124 -2.38 -10.17 13.13
N ASP A 125 -3.67 -10.08 12.81
CA ASP A 125 -4.51 -11.26 12.57
C ASP A 125 -3.99 -12.12 11.41
N ARG A 126 -3.35 -11.49 10.40
CA ARG A 126 -2.80 -12.18 9.23
C ARG A 126 -1.43 -12.81 9.49
N HIS A 127 -0.54 -12.11 10.18
CA HIS A 127 0.89 -12.47 10.24
C HIS A 127 1.40 -12.87 11.61
N ALA A 128 0.76 -12.42 12.69
CA ALA A 128 1.19 -12.83 14.01
C ALA A 128 0.86 -14.32 14.17
N PRO A 129 1.77 -15.14 14.73
CA PRO A 129 1.44 -16.49 15.10
C PRO A 129 0.22 -16.45 16.02
N CYS A 130 -0.76 -17.31 15.73
CA CYS A 130 -1.92 -17.54 16.57
C CYS A 130 -1.43 -18.09 17.92
N ALA A 131 -1.05 -17.19 18.82
CA ALA A 131 -1.03 -17.52 20.24
C ALA A 131 -2.47 -17.91 20.56
N GLU A 132 -2.67 -19.18 20.93
CA GLU A 132 -3.95 -19.72 21.36
C GLU A 132 -4.76 -18.63 22.07
N VAL A 133 -5.95 -18.34 21.54
CA VAL A 133 -6.95 -17.57 22.27
C VAL A 133 -7.41 -18.49 23.41
N THR A 134 -6.58 -18.65 24.44
CA THR A 134 -6.95 -19.35 25.65
C THR A 134 -7.94 -18.45 26.37
N ASN A 135 -9.23 -18.67 26.07
CA ASN A 135 -10.38 -18.47 26.95
C ASN A 135 -10.40 -17.20 27.83
N TYR A 136 -10.39 -16.00 27.25
CA TYR A 136 -10.79 -14.79 27.98
C TYR A 136 -12.30 -14.47 27.89
N ILE A 137 -13.09 -15.29 27.19
CA ILE A 137 -14.56 -15.09 27.04
C ILE A 137 -15.38 -15.90 28.08
N ARG A 138 -14.74 -16.65 29.00
CA ARG A 138 -15.46 -17.55 29.93
C ARG A 138 -15.60 -17.09 31.38
N THR A 139 -15.36 -15.82 31.73
CA THR A 139 -15.44 -15.36 33.14
C THR A 139 -16.33 -14.15 33.41
N ASN A 140 -17.17 -13.71 32.48
CA ASN A 140 -18.21 -12.71 32.80
C ASN A 140 -19.57 -13.06 32.18
N LEU A 141 -20.09 -14.24 32.54
CA LEU A 141 -21.53 -14.52 32.52
C LEU A 141 -21.95 -14.94 33.92
#